data_AF-A0A183AFW0-F1
#
_entry.id   AF-A0A183AFW0-F1
#
_cell.length_a   1.000
_cell.length_b   1.000
_cell.length_c   1.000
_cell.angle_alpha   90.00
_cell.angle_beta   90.00
_cell.angle_gamma   90.00
#
_symmetry.space_group_name_H-M   'P 1'
#
loop_
_entity.id
_entity.type
_entity.pdbx_description
1 polymer ?
#
loop_
_entity_poly.entity_id
_entity_poly.type
_entity_poly.pdbx_seq_one_letter_code
_entity_poly.pdbx_strand_id
1 'polypeptide(L)'
;MPKSKRKIVSEQEANFTEEQKEEWNKFFRNSAEDADYVEDLKKNLAEARVKVSDEFSQYSGSLPGDLAEFKGIDELEELPEELVHHIRLLSDVLRHFRSGPLPKTVKMLPHLPGCEGLLELLKPLEWTPHVYPRVTKSEMSKTEGVILSQLIKKASLKARFASVALALTMEEEFSIPRSMVIETLLAKRYHMPEAALKRVVEYFVSFDKDCSAHFTTESRMPLSWFRSLLTFLESYHTSVDPEQRAQLIKLCRRHEHPQITPEIRQIFSVCTPKFVGLSASRAKKYYPSWHVPYILDDYQNVTRSKPNPYETWDREWKKAGISARELQPFDISHLPGHLRSRLHPNVEFFQPKYRSEMSLDYKRRLFGAYGLASGVDPATLFVEPRTVAFDQAVEQATTRPIDEVLDERRRDEQARSEATEKLMKTIKTNLAKMPELLTKFEAQRQKQLEQEAAKELKKKAIMEEARDRFGYYVSPQDPKFKKLRDELEEREKLKRKEKRKKEATQN
;
A
#
# COMPACT_ATOMS: atom_id res chain seq x y z
N MET A 1 14.68 6.34 38.00
CA MET A 1 13.76 5.69 38.96
C MET A 1 13.63 6.58 40.19
N PRO A 2 12.47 6.76 40.84
CA PRO A 2 11.09 6.81 40.34
C PRO A 2 10.27 7.98 40.98
N LYS A 3 8.96 8.05 40.64
CA LYS A 3 7.85 8.79 41.30
C LYS A 3 7.74 10.29 40.97
N SER A 4 6.58 10.90 40.76
CA SER A 4 5.17 10.48 40.78
C SER A 4 4.34 11.56 40.08
N LYS A 5 3.16 11.13 39.63
CA LYS A 5 2.17 11.77 38.77
C LYS A 5 1.70 13.16 39.25
N ARG A 6 1.61 14.11 38.32
CA ARG A 6 0.87 15.37 38.49
C ARG A 6 -0.63 15.11 38.31
N LYS A 7 -1.40 15.37 39.36
CA LYS A 7 -2.77 15.90 39.29
C LYS A 7 -2.70 17.30 38.67
N ILE A 8 -3.44 17.59 37.60
CA ILE A 8 -3.99 18.94 37.33
C ILE A 8 -5.36 18.79 36.66
N VAL A 9 -6.38 19.04 37.48
CA VAL A 9 -7.59 19.85 37.25
C VAL A 9 -8.54 19.46 36.11
N SER A 10 -9.56 18.71 36.53
CA SER A 10 -10.96 18.89 36.13
C SER A 10 -11.49 20.25 36.58
N GLU A 11 -12.03 21.05 35.67
CA GLU A 11 -13.05 22.06 35.95
C GLU A 11 -13.60 22.58 34.61
N GLN A 12 -14.76 22.07 34.22
CA GLN A 12 -15.82 22.74 33.45
C GLN A 12 -16.93 21.71 33.16
N GLU A 13 -17.60 21.26 34.22
CA GLU A 13 -18.96 20.74 34.09
C GLU A 13 -19.89 21.95 34.06
N ALA A 14 -20.28 22.38 32.85
CA ALA A 14 -21.29 23.39 32.65
C ALA A 14 -22.67 22.70 32.57
N ASN A 15 -23.55 23.16 33.47
CA ASN A 15 -24.94 22.77 33.67
C ASN A 15 -25.72 22.41 32.37
N PHE A 16 -25.99 21.12 32.19
CA PHE A 16 -27.06 20.66 31.30
C PHE A 16 -28.42 20.86 31.98
N THR A 17 -29.40 21.43 31.26
CA THR A 17 -30.79 21.54 31.74
C THR A 17 -31.41 20.16 31.92
N GLU A 18 -32.43 20.01 32.79
CA GLU A 18 -33.07 18.71 33.02
C GLU A 18 -33.68 18.11 31.73
N GLU A 19 -34.23 18.96 30.85
CA GLU A 19 -34.68 18.53 29.52
C GLU A 19 -33.52 17.99 28.65
N GLN A 20 -32.34 18.61 28.73
CA GLN A 20 -31.17 18.09 28.01
C GLN A 20 -30.61 16.82 28.64
N LYS A 21 -30.72 16.63 29.96
CA LYS A 21 -30.36 15.36 30.62
C LYS A 21 -31.35 14.25 30.26
N GLU A 22 -32.63 14.56 30.14
CA GLU A 22 -33.65 13.62 29.69
C GLU A 22 -33.49 13.27 28.21
N GLU A 23 -33.20 14.23 27.34
CA GLU A 23 -32.84 13.97 25.94
C GLU A 23 -31.54 13.16 25.83
N TRP A 24 -30.55 13.47 26.66
CA TRP A 24 -29.28 12.73 26.71
C TRP A 24 -29.46 11.28 27.18
N ASN A 25 -30.30 11.05 28.20
CA ASN A 25 -30.63 9.71 28.71
C ASN A 25 -31.61 8.94 27.80
N LYS A 26 -32.39 9.65 26.98
CA LYS A 26 -33.24 9.05 25.93
C LYS A 26 -32.42 8.66 24.70
N PHE A 27 -31.37 9.44 24.39
CA PHE A 27 -30.47 9.21 23.25
C PHE A 27 -29.42 8.13 23.56
N PHE A 28 -28.86 8.14 24.77
CA PHE A 28 -28.00 7.08 25.29
C PHE A 28 -28.79 6.30 26.35
N ARG A 29 -29.37 5.15 25.98
CA ARG A 29 -29.97 4.23 26.96
C ARG A 29 -28.97 3.95 28.08
N ASN A 30 -29.47 3.87 29.32
CA ASN A 30 -28.67 3.65 30.53
C ASN A 30 -27.64 2.53 30.32
N SER A 31 -26.35 2.86 30.44
CA SER A 31 -25.24 1.90 30.37
C SER A 31 -25.25 0.82 31.48
N ALA A 32 -26.21 0.91 32.42
CA ALA A 32 -26.46 -0.13 33.41
C ALA A 32 -27.15 -1.36 32.79
N GLU A 33 -28.01 -1.19 31.77
CA GLU A 33 -28.61 -2.32 31.02
C GLU A 33 -27.60 -2.93 30.04
N ASP A 34 -26.60 -2.14 29.60
CA ASP A 34 -25.48 -2.63 28.78
C ASP A 34 -24.48 -3.46 29.60
N ALA A 35 -24.47 -3.38 30.93
CA ALA A 35 -23.58 -4.23 31.72
C ALA A 35 -23.98 -5.70 31.57
N ASP A 36 -25.27 -6.00 31.66
CA ASP A 36 -25.83 -7.33 31.44
C ASP A 36 -25.69 -7.76 29.98
N TYR A 37 -25.92 -6.86 29.01
CA TYR A 37 -25.72 -7.16 27.59
C TYR A 37 -24.24 -7.37 27.21
N VAL A 38 -23.31 -6.62 27.82
CA VAL A 38 -21.86 -6.77 27.63
C VAL A 38 -21.36 -8.02 28.36
N GLU A 39 -21.90 -8.36 29.53
CA GLU A 39 -21.64 -9.65 30.18
C GLU A 39 -22.18 -10.80 29.36
N ASP A 40 -23.38 -10.69 28.79
CA ASP A 40 -23.95 -11.69 27.90
C ASP A 40 -23.18 -11.76 26.58
N LEU A 41 -22.71 -10.65 26.02
CA LEU A 41 -21.81 -10.67 24.86
C LEU A 41 -20.45 -11.28 25.20
N LYS A 42 -19.91 -11.03 26.39
CA LYS A 42 -18.67 -11.66 26.85
C LYS A 42 -18.87 -13.14 27.12
N LYS A 43 -20.00 -13.55 27.70
CA LYS A 43 -20.40 -14.95 27.87
C LYS A 43 -20.64 -15.64 26.54
N ASN A 44 -21.33 -14.99 25.60
CA ASN A 44 -21.56 -15.49 24.25
C ASN A 44 -20.25 -15.57 23.45
N LEU A 45 -19.32 -14.62 23.64
CA LEU A 45 -18.00 -14.65 23.01
C LEU A 45 -17.09 -15.69 23.66
N ALA A 46 -17.21 -15.92 24.95
CA ALA A 46 -16.55 -17.01 25.66
C ALA A 46 -17.13 -18.36 25.24
N GLU A 47 -18.45 -18.53 25.18
CA GLU A 47 -19.12 -19.71 24.66
C GLU A 47 -18.80 -19.95 23.19
N ALA A 48 -18.73 -18.91 22.36
CA ALA A 48 -18.33 -19.04 20.97
C ALA A 48 -16.85 -19.43 20.85
N ARG A 49 -15.97 -18.90 21.71
CA ARG A 49 -14.57 -19.32 21.78
C ARG A 49 -14.42 -20.76 22.26
N VAL A 50 -15.20 -21.17 23.25
CA VAL A 50 -15.23 -22.55 23.75
C VAL A 50 -15.81 -23.49 22.70
N LYS A 51 -16.91 -23.14 22.03
CA LYS A 51 -17.47 -23.92 20.90
C LYS A 51 -16.49 -24.01 19.74
N VAL A 52 -15.84 -22.91 19.36
CA VAL A 52 -14.79 -22.93 18.33
C VAL A 52 -13.62 -23.78 18.79
N SER A 53 -13.22 -23.70 20.06
CA SER A 53 -12.15 -24.54 20.63
C SER A 53 -12.53 -26.01 20.73
N ASP A 54 -13.79 -26.33 21.03
CA ASP A 54 -14.34 -27.69 21.14
C ASP A 54 -14.54 -28.30 19.75
N GLU A 55 -15.03 -27.53 18.78
CA GLU A 55 -15.07 -27.90 17.36
C GLU A 55 -13.66 -28.07 16.79
N PHE A 56 -12.71 -27.23 17.20
CA PHE A 56 -11.30 -27.34 16.83
C PHE A 56 -10.67 -28.59 17.47
N SER A 57 -10.94 -28.87 18.75
CA SER A 57 -10.48 -30.05 19.49
C SER A 57 -11.08 -31.36 18.95
N GLN A 58 -12.37 -31.35 18.58
CA GLN A 58 -13.03 -32.47 17.89
C GLN A 58 -12.44 -32.76 16.51
N TYR A 59 -11.82 -31.77 15.86
CA TYR A 59 -11.28 -31.90 14.51
C TYR A 59 -9.75 -32.08 14.47
N SER A 60 -9.01 -31.60 15.49
CA SER A 60 -7.54 -31.57 15.51
C SER A 60 -6.88 -32.61 16.42
N GLY A 61 -7.62 -33.34 17.25
CA GLY A 61 -7.00 -34.03 18.38
C GLY A 61 -6.73 -33.04 19.51
N SER A 62 -6.41 -33.52 20.71
CA SER A 62 -6.37 -32.65 21.90
C SER A 62 -5.25 -31.61 21.80
N LEU A 63 -5.62 -30.37 21.50
CA LEU A 63 -4.77 -29.18 21.68
C LEU A 63 -5.09 -28.52 23.04
N PRO A 64 -4.38 -28.85 24.13
CA PRO A 64 -4.41 -28.03 25.34
C PRO A 64 -3.42 -26.86 25.19
N GLY A 65 -3.91 -25.62 25.34
CA GLY A 65 -3.05 -24.48 25.68
C GLY A 65 -3.17 -23.25 24.78
N ASP A 66 -3.11 -22.07 25.41
CA ASP A 66 -3.30 -20.75 24.82
C ASP A 66 -2.35 -20.46 23.64
N LEU A 67 -2.95 -20.12 22.49
CA LEU A 67 -2.34 -19.68 21.21
C LEU A 67 -1.33 -18.51 21.31
N ALA A 68 -1.11 -17.95 22.49
CA ALA A 68 -0.20 -16.84 22.73
C ALA A 68 1.28 -17.26 22.86
N GLU A 69 1.57 -18.54 23.12
CA GLU A 69 2.95 -19.06 23.26
C GLU A 69 3.64 -19.39 21.92
N PHE A 70 2.93 -19.31 20.79
CA PHE A 70 3.46 -19.64 19.45
C PHE A 70 4.46 -18.62 18.86
N LYS A 71 4.87 -17.59 19.61
CA LYS A 71 5.87 -16.60 19.17
C LYS A 71 7.28 -17.10 19.50
N GLY A 72 7.84 -17.96 18.65
CA GLY A 72 9.29 -18.24 18.65
C GLY A 72 9.70 -19.70 18.48
N ILE A 73 8.92 -20.52 17.77
CA ILE A 73 9.25 -21.93 17.57
C ILE A 73 9.88 -22.09 16.18
N ASP A 74 11.22 -22.15 16.15
CA ASP A 74 12.03 -22.38 14.94
C ASP A 74 12.33 -23.89 14.72
N GLU A 75 12.08 -24.74 15.72
CA GLU A 75 12.40 -26.18 15.67
C GLU A 75 11.16 -27.08 15.73
N LEU A 76 11.10 -28.06 14.81
CA LEU A 76 9.99 -28.99 14.62
C LEU A 76 9.74 -29.90 15.83
N GLU A 77 10.71 -30.03 16.74
CA GLU A 77 10.71 -30.93 17.90
C GLU A 77 10.10 -30.31 19.16
N GLU A 78 9.92 -28.98 19.20
CA GLU A 78 9.28 -28.27 20.31
C GLU A 78 7.74 -28.19 20.16
N LEU A 79 7.22 -28.61 19.01
CA LEU A 79 5.78 -28.60 18.71
C LEU A 79 5.08 -29.85 19.25
N PRO A 80 3.80 -29.75 19.65
CA PRO A 80 2.96 -30.90 19.97
C PRO A 80 3.00 -31.97 18.87
N GLU A 81 3.12 -33.25 19.25
CA GLU A 81 3.30 -34.37 18.30
C GLU A 81 2.21 -34.43 17.23
N GLU A 82 0.97 -34.05 17.57
CA GLU A 82 -0.17 -33.99 16.65
C GLU A 82 0.04 -32.95 15.54
N LEU A 83 0.59 -31.78 15.87
CA LEU A 83 0.90 -30.72 14.90
C LEU A 83 2.07 -31.10 14.02
N VAL A 84 3.10 -31.74 14.60
CA VAL A 84 4.24 -32.27 13.83
C VAL A 84 3.76 -33.30 12.81
N HIS A 85 2.86 -34.20 13.22
CA HIS A 85 2.25 -35.18 12.33
C HIS A 85 1.44 -34.50 11.22
N HIS A 86 0.63 -33.50 11.56
CA HIS A 86 -0.18 -32.75 10.60
C HIS A 86 0.68 -31.98 9.58
N ILE A 87 1.75 -31.32 10.02
CA ILE A 87 2.69 -30.60 9.15
C ILE A 87 3.42 -31.56 8.21
N ARG A 88 3.85 -32.73 8.71
CA ARG A 88 4.47 -33.79 7.88
C ARG A 88 3.50 -34.28 6.79
N LEU A 89 2.25 -34.56 7.16
CA LEU A 89 1.21 -34.96 6.21
C LEU A 89 0.94 -33.88 5.15
N LEU A 90 0.87 -32.60 5.56
CA LEU A 90 0.69 -31.49 4.63
C LEU A 90 1.87 -31.34 3.68
N SER A 91 3.10 -31.47 4.18
CA SER A 91 4.31 -31.44 3.36
C SER A 91 4.28 -32.54 2.28
N ASP A 92 3.89 -33.76 2.65
CA ASP A 92 3.77 -34.87 1.70
C ASP A 92 2.69 -34.63 0.63
N VAL A 93 1.56 -34.04 1.03
CA VAL A 93 0.48 -33.66 0.11
C VAL A 93 0.95 -32.59 -0.88
N LEU A 94 1.64 -31.54 -0.39
CA LEU A 94 2.12 -30.43 -1.21
C LEU A 94 3.26 -30.85 -2.15
N ARG A 95 4.03 -31.88 -1.79
CA ARG A 95 5.07 -32.48 -2.64
C ARG A 95 4.53 -33.23 -3.85
N HIS A 96 3.33 -33.82 -3.75
CA HIS A 96 2.69 -34.61 -4.80
C HIS A 96 1.47 -33.93 -5.45
N PHE A 97 1.21 -32.67 -5.11
CA PHE A 97 0.02 -31.96 -5.55
C PHE A 97 0.04 -31.68 -7.06
N ARG A 98 -1.02 -32.11 -7.75
CA ARG A 98 -1.24 -31.90 -9.20
C ARG A 98 -2.42 -30.97 -9.48
N SER A 99 -3.58 -31.27 -8.89
CA SER A 99 -4.87 -30.61 -9.16
C SER A 99 -5.85 -30.80 -7.99
N GLY A 100 -6.92 -30.01 -7.96
CA GLY A 100 -7.92 -30.06 -6.87
C GLY A 100 -7.80 -28.88 -5.90
N PRO A 101 -8.70 -28.70 -4.92
CA PRO A 101 -8.59 -27.61 -3.96
C PRO A 101 -7.38 -27.80 -3.03
N LEU A 102 -6.65 -26.71 -2.71
CA LEU A 102 -5.62 -26.77 -1.66
C LEU A 102 -6.26 -27.11 -0.31
N PRO A 103 -5.56 -27.86 0.57
CA PRO A 103 -5.99 -28.11 1.94
C PRO A 103 -6.40 -26.83 2.65
N LYS A 104 -7.48 -26.88 3.44
CA LYS A 104 -8.01 -25.70 4.14
C LYS A 104 -6.96 -25.09 5.07
N THR A 105 -6.15 -25.92 5.73
CA THR A 105 -5.06 -25.48 6.61
C THR A 105 -4.05 -24.59 5.90
N VAL A 106 -3.60 -24.98 4.70
CA VAL A 106 -2.68 -24.16 3.86
C VAL A 106 -3.33 -22.83 3.44
N LYS A 107 -4.64 -22.83 3.19
CA LYS A 107 -5.39 -21.58 2.90
C LYS A 107 -5.55 -20.67 4.11
N MET A 108 -5.54 -21.24 5.32
CA MET A 108 -5.68 -20.51 6.58
C MET A 108 -4.33 -20.04 7.16
N LEU A 109 -3.20 -20.54 6.65
CA LEU A 109 -1.85 -20.12 7.07
C LEU A 109 -1.68 -18.60 7.15
N PRO A 110 -2.13 -17.77 6.18
CA PRO A 110 -1.96 -16.31 6.26
C PRO A 110 -2.70 -15.64 7.42
N HIS A 111 -3.67 -16.33 8.03
CA HIS A 111 -4.47 -15.83 9.14
C HIS A 111 -3.93 -16.27 10.51
N LEU A 112 -2.94 -17.17 10.55
CA LEU A 112 -2.34 -17.64 11.79
C LEU A 112 -1.22 -16.69 12.26
N PRO A 113 -1.17 -16.35 13.56
CA PRO A 113 -0.01 -15.68 14.13
C PRO A 113 1.22 -16.61 14.08
N GLY A 114 2.36 -16.14 13.57
CA GLY A 114 3.56 -16.99 13.40
C GLY A 114 3.57 -17.84 12.13
N CYS A 115 2.83 -17.43 11.10
CA CYS A 115 2.74 -18.15 9.83
C CYS A 115 4.08 -18.33 9.09
N GLU A 116 5.06 -17.45 9.34
CA GLU A 116 6.39 -17.53 8.74
C GLU A 116 7.14 -18.81 9.16
N GLY A 117 7.17 -19.11 10.47
CA GLY A 117 7.78 -20.34 10.98
C GLY A 117 7.07 -21.60 10.51
N LEU A 118 5.73 -21.62 10.55
CA LEU A 118 4.95 -22.75 10.01
C LEU A 118 5.18 -22.97 8.51
N LEU A 119 5.37 -21.90 7.75
CA LEU A 119 5.64 -21.98 6.32
C LEU A 119 7.05 -22.52 6.06
N GLU A 120 8.04 -22.17 6.88
CA GLU A 120 9.38 -22.74 6.82
C GLU A 120 9.38 -24.26 7.10
N LEU A 121 8.61 -24.69 8.11
CA LEU A 121 8.47 -26.11 8.47
C LEU A 121 7.77 -26.94 7.37
N LEU A 122 6.94 -26.32 6.53
CA LEU A 122 6.30 -26.96 5.37
C LEU A 122 7.24 -27.12 4.17
N LYS A 123 8.51 -26.66 4.27
CA LYS A 123 9.56 -26.82 3.26
C LYS A 123 9.11 -26.43 1.85
N PRO A 124 8.85 -25.13 1.60
CA PRO A 124 8.24 -24.67 0.36
C PRO A 124 9.04 -25.07 -0.89
N LEU A 125 10.37 -25.16 -0.77
CA LEU A 125 11.26 -25.60 -1.84
C LEU A 125 10.97 -27.02 -2.36
N GLU A 126 10.36 -27.88 -1.55
CA GLU A 126 10.01 -29.27 -1.91
C GLU A 126 8.62 -29.38 -2.57
N TRP A 127 7.85 -28.28 -2.65
CA TRP A 127 6.51 -28.30 -3.22
C TRP A 127 6.51 -28.53 -4.73
N THR A 128 5.47 -29.18 -5.22
CA THR A 128 5.26 -29.30 -6.66
C THR A 128 5.00 -27.92 -7.29
N PRO A 129 5.51 -27.62 -8.51
CA PRO A 129 5.24 -26.35 -9.20
C PRO A 129 3.77 -25.93 -9.30
N HIS A 130 2.83 -26.89 -9.23
CA HIS A 130 1.39 -26.65 -9.27
C HIS A 130 0.82 -25.98 -8.00
N VAL A 131 1.55 -26.01 -6.88
CA VAL A 131 1.14 -25.41 -5.60
C VAL A 131 1.33 -23.90 -5.62
N TYR A 132 2.48 -23.42 -6.13
CA TYR A 132 2.87 -22.01 -6.05
C TYR A 132 1.80 -21.06 -6.61
N PRO A 133 1.25 -21.23 -7.83
CA PRO A 133 0.26 -20.30 -8.38
C PRO A 133 -1.05 -20.23 -7.58
N ARG A 134 -1.32 -21.23 -6.73
CA ARG A 134 -2.53 -21.28 -5.89
C ARG A 134 -2.29 -20.64 -4.52
N VAL A 135 -1.04 -20.62 -4.06
CA VAL A 135 -0.60 -19.97 -2.82
C VAL A 135 -0.29 -18.50 -3.09
N THR A 136 0.47 -18.20 -4.15
CA THR A 136 0.78 -16.86 -4.62
C THR A 136 -0.35 -16.38 -5.52
N LYS A 137 -1.35 -15.69 -4.98
CA LYS A 137 -2.31 -14.97 -5.83
C LYS A 137 -1.58 -13.79 -6.49
N SER A 138 -1.59 -13.74 -7.82
CA SER A 138 -0.99 -12.68 -8.63
C SER A 138 -1.76 -11.35 -8.56
N GLU A 139 -2.99 -11.35 -8.04
CA GLU A 139 -3.84 -10.17 -7.98
C GLU A 139 -4.22 -9.83 -6.54
N MET A 140 -4.17 -8.54 -6.23
CA MET A 140 -4.56 -8.01 -4.92
C MET A 140 -6.05 -8.26 -4.66
N SER A 141 -6.36 -8.92 -3.54
CA SER A 141 -7.73 -9.13 -3.09
C SER A 141 -8.39 -7.80 -2.69
N LYS A 142 -9.73 -7.73 -2.73
CA LYS A 142 -10.49 -6.57 -2.23
C LYS A 142 -10.18 -6.26 -0.77
N THR A 143 -9.98 -7.28 0.07
CA THR A 143 -9.61 -7.13 1.49
C THR A 143 -8.22 -6.51 1.64
N GLU A 144 -7.25 -6.98 0.87
CA GLU A 144 -5.88 -6.44 0.85
C GLU A 144 -5.88 -4.99 0.38
N GLY A 145 -6.67 -4.65 -0.64
CA GLY A 145 -6.85 -3.27 -1.10
C GLY A 145 -7.42 -2.35 -0.01
N VAL A 146 -8.39 -2.83 0.78
CA VAL A 146 -8.94 -2.09 1.93
C VAL A 146 -7.87 -1.87 3.00
N ILE A 147 -7.11 -2.91 3.35
CA ILE A 147 -6.03 -2.83 4.36
C ILE A 147 -4.97 -1.84 3.90
N LEU A 148 -4.49 -1.95 2.65
CA LEU A 148 -3.49 -1.05 2.08
C LEU A 148 -3.99 0.40 2.04
N SER A 149 -5.24 0.60 1.63
CA SER A 149 -5.91 1.91 1.65
C SER A 149 -5.92 2.52 3.06
N GLN A 150 -6.23 1.74 4.09
CA GLN A 150 -6.21 2.19 5.48
C GLN A 150 -4.79 2.49 5.99
N LEU A 151 -3.81 1.68 5.59
CA LEU A 151 -2.40 1.91 5.92
C LEU A 151 -1.89 3.20 5.29
N ILE A 152 -2.17 3.44 4.01
CA ILE A 152 -1.81 4.68 3.30
C ILE A 152 -2.47 5.89 3.96
N LYS A 153 -3.75 5.77 4.37
CA LYS A 153 -4.46 6.83 5.10
C LYS A 153 -3.76 7.19 6.42
N LYS A 154 -3.18 6.23 7.14
CA LYS A 154 -2.45 6.47 8.40
C LYS A 154 -0.98 6.88 8.19
N ALA A 155 -0.35 6.41 7.12
CA ALA A 155 1.05 6.68 6.84
C ALA A 155 1.29 8.14 6.45
N SER A 156 2.47 8.66 6.81
CA SER A 156 3.01 9.93 6.32
C SER A 156 3.90 9.66 5.10
N LEU A 157 3.43 10.02 3.90
CA LEU A 157 4.15 9.83 2.64
C LEU A 157 4.60 11.19 2.11
N LYS A 158 5.83 11.27 1.59
CA LYS A 158 6.29 12.48 0.88
C LYS A 158 5.58 12.57 -0.47
N ALA A 159 5.15 13.78 -0.85
CA ALA A 159 4.37 14.05 -2.06
C ALA A 159 4.99 13.45 -3.34
N ARG A 160 6.32 13.60 -3.52
CA ARG A 160 7.06 13.08 -4.68
C ARG A 160 7.01 11.55 -4.84
N PHE A 161 6.98 10.80 -3.73
CA PHE A 161 6.86 9.34 -3.80
C PHE A 161 5.41 8.93 -4.03
N ALA A 162 4.47 9.66 -3.44
CA ALA A 162 3.05 9.46 -3.70
C ALA A 162 2.70 9.74 -5.17
N SER A 163 3.33 10.72 -5.82
CA SER A 163 3.10 11.01 -7.25
C SER A 163 3.61 9.92 -8.18
N VAL A 164 4.81 9.39 -7.95
CA VAL A 164 5.34 8.28 -8.75
C VAL A 164 4.50 7.02 -8.50
N ALA A 165 4.18 6.71 -7.25
CA ALA A 165 3.34 5.56 -6.91
C ALA A 165 1.97 5.64 -7.58
N LEU A 166 1.33 6.82 -7.56
CA LEU A 166 0.04 7.04 -8.20
C LEU A 166 0.13 6.85 -9.73
N ALA A 167 1.15 7.41 -10.38
CA ALA A 167 1.36 7.23 -11.82
C ALA A 167 1.55 5.75 -12.18
N LEU A 168 2.37 5.02 -11.42
CA LEU A 168 2.60 3.59 -11.62
C LEU A 168 1.34 2.75 -11.42
N THR A 169 0.49 3.09 -10.44
CA THR A 169 -0.79 2.38 -10.23
C THR A 169 -1.80 2.62 -11.34
N MET A 170 -1.69 3.74 -12.06
CA MET A 170 -2.60 4.11 -13.15
C MET A 170 -2.19 3.53 -14.51
N GLU A 171 -0.93 3.11 -14.69
CA GLU A 171 -0.51 2.42 -15.91
C GLU A 171 -1.02 0.98 -16.01
N GLU A 172 -1.32 0.38 -14.87
CA GLU A 172 -1.82 -0.99 -14.83
C GLU A 172 -3.33 -1.08 -15.15
N GLU A 173 -3.78 -2.30 -15.47
CA GLU A 173 -5.19 -2.56 -15.76
C GLU A 173 -6.12 -2.19 -14.60
N PHE A 174 -7.37 -1.83 -14.90
CA PHE A 174 -8.31 -1.45 -13.86
C PHE A 174 -8.63 -2.63 -12.92
N SER A 175 -8.59 -2.36 -11.62
CA SER A 175 -9.06 -3.28 -10.59
C SER A 175 -9.67 -2.50 -9.42
N ILE A 176 -10.74 -3.03 -8.83
CA ILE A 176 -11.44 -2.41 -7.70
C ILE A 176 -10.46 -2.08 -6.54
N PRO A 177 -9.67 -3.04 -6.01
CA PRO A 177 -8.63 -2.76 -5.01
C PRO A 177 -7.70 -1.59 -5.38
N ARG A 178 -7.25 -1.52 -6.63
CA ARG A 178 -6.34 -0.45 -7.11
C ARG A 178 -7.03 0.90 -7.16
N SER A 179 -8.30 0.95 -7.59
CA SER A 179 -9.10 2.19 -7.54
C SER A 179 -9.29 2.74 -6.12
N MET A 180 -9.37 1.85 -5.11
CA MET A 180 -9.43 2.26 -3.70
C MET A 180 -8.10 2.88 -3.26
N VAL A 181 -6.97 2.29 -3.65
CA VAL A 181 -5.63 2.86 -3.38
C VAL A 181 -5.47 4.23 -4.04
N ILE A 182 -5.89 4.37 -5.30
CA ILE A 182 -5.90 5.65 -6.03
C ILE A 182 -6.74 6.70 -5.29
N GLU A 183 -7.97 6.36 -4.89
CA GLU A 183 -8.83 7.24 -4.07
C GLU A 183 -8.08 7.68 -2.80
N THR A 184 -7.41 6.77 -2.09
CA THR A 184 -6.70 7.12 -0.84
C THR A 184 -5.49 8.03 -1.05
N LEU A 185 -4.73 7.84 -2.13
CA LEU A 185 -3.59 8.70 -2.45
C LEU A 185 -4.06 10.11 -2.84
N LEU A 186 -5.15 10.21 -3.60
CA LEU A 186 -5.75 11.49 -3.95
C LEU A 186 -6.36 12.20 -2.73
N ALA A 187 -6.99 11.46 -1.83
CA ALA A 187 -7.60 11.98 -0.61
C ALA A 187 -6.59 12.63 0.36
N LYS A 188 -5.29 12.32 0.22
CA LYS A 188 -4.21 12.98 0.99
C LYS A 188 -3.94 14.43 0.58
N ARG A 189 -4.49 14.90 -0.56
CA ARG A 189 -4.38 16.29 -1.05
C ARG A 189 -2.92 16.79 -1.09
N TYR A 190 -2.02 15.96 -1.61
CA TYR A 190 -0.62 16.35 -1.79
C TYR A 190 -0.48 17.42 -2.89
N HIS A 191 0.58 18.23 -2.80
CA HIS A 191 0.98 19.06 -3.94
C HIS A 191 1.70 18.16 -4.96
N MET A 192 1.01 17.84 -6.05
CA MET A 192 1.46 16.90 -7.08
C MET A 192 2.02 17.66 -8.29
N PRO A 193 3.04 17.13 -8.98
CA PRO A 193 3.57 17.73 -10.20
C PRO A 193 2.55 17.64 -11.34
N GLU A 194 2.57 18.61 -12.26
CA GLU A 194 1.67 18.66 -13.42
C GLU A 194 1.73 17.39 -14.28
N ALA A 195 2.93 16.80 -14.42
CA ALA A 195 3.10 15.52 -15.11
C ALA A 195 2.23 14.41 -14.50
N ALA A 196 2.17 14.29 -13.16
CA ALA A 196 1.33 13.29 -12.50
C ALA A 196 -0.17 13.57 -12.70
N LEU A 197 -0.58 14.83 -12.66
CA LEU A 197 -1.97 15.23 -12.86
C LEU A 197 -2.44 14.95 -14.28
N LYS A 198 -1.60 15.23 -15.27
CA LYS A 198 -1.86 14.86 -16.68
C LYS A 198 -2.08 13.35 -16.82
N ARG A 199 -1.28 12.51 -16.14
CA ARG A 199 -1.48 11.06 -16.13
C ARG A 199 -2.79 10.63 -15.47
N VAL A 200 -3.22 11.30 -14.39
CA VAL A 200 -4.53 11.04 -13.77
C VAL A 200 -5.66 11.29 -14.76
N VAL A 201 -5.59 12.39 -15.50
CA VAL A 201 -6.58 12.70 -16.54
C VAL A 201 -6.53 11.66 -17.65
N GLU A 202 -5.34 11.34 -18.18
CA GLU A 202 -5.15 10.30 -19.20
C GLU A 202 -5.74 8.95 -18.76
N TYR A 203 -5.53 8.57 -17.49
CA TYR A 203 -6.12 7.37 -16.89
C TYR A 203 -7.64 7.40 -16.96
N PHE A 204 -8.30 8.46 -16.49
CA PHE A 204 -9.76 8.53 -16.52
C PHE A 204 -10.32 8.61 -17.94
N VAL A 205 -9.65 9.34 -18.84
CA VAL A 205 -10.04 9.44 -20.26
C VAL A 205 -9.88 8.11 -21.00
N SER A 206 -8.98 7.22 -20.56
CA SER A 206 -8.83 5.89 -21.16
C SER A 206 -10.12 5.04 -21.09
N PHE A 207 -10.97 5.30 -20.09
CA PHE A 207 -12.29 4.65 -19.92
C PHE A 207 -13.41 5.23 -20.81
N ASP A 208 -13.11 6.16 -21.71
CA ASP A 208 -14.03 6.56 -22.79
C ASP A 208 -14.14 5.46 -23.86
N LYS A 209 -13.20 4.51 -23.91
CA LYS A 209 -13.25 3.32 -24.76
C LYS A 209 -14.17 2.23 -24.17
N ASP A 210 -14.37 1.14 -24.92
CA ASP A 210 -15.19 0.00 -24.48
C ASP A 210 -14.62 -0.61 -23.19
N CYS A 211 -15.26 -0.32 -22.07
CA CYS A 211 -14.88 -0.75 -20.72
C CYS A 211 -15.93 -1.70 -20.10
N SER A 212 -16.75 -2.33 -20.94
CA SER A 212 -17.79 -3.29 -20.53
C SER A 212 -17.25 -4.46 -19.70
N ALA A 213 -15.97 -4.81 -19.88
CA ALA A 213 -15.27 -5.83 -19.10
C ALA A 213 -15.22 -5.54 -17.59
N HIS A 214 -15.35 -4.27 -17.18
CA HIS A 214 -15.23 -3.84 -15.79
C HIS A 214 -16.57 -3.45 -15.15
N PHE A 215 -17.68 -3.63 -15.86
CA PHE A 215 -18.99 -3.25 -15.37
C PHE A 215 -19.48 -4.16 -14.24
N THR A 216 -20.21 -3.57 -13.30
CA THR A 216 -20.93 -4.32 -12.27
C THR A 216 -22.17 -4.99 -12.88
N THR A 217 -22.89 -5.76 -12.07
CA THR A 217 -24.17 -6.39 -12.44
C THR A 217 -25.21 -5.40 -12.98
N GLU A 218 -25.05 -4.11 -12.67
CA GLU A 218 -25.91 -3.03 -13.11
C GLU A 218 -25.41 -2.36 -14.42
N SER A 219 -24.48 -2.99 -15.14
CA SER A 219 -23.91 -2.48 -16.39
C SER A 219 -23.30 -1.07 -16.26
N ARG A 220 -22.70 -0.77 -15.11
CA ARG A 220 -22.08 0.53 -14.78
C ARG A 220 -20.69 0.36 -14.19
N MET A 221 -19.89 1.43 -14.25
CA MET A 221 -18.59 1.47 -13.58
C MET A 221 -18.73 1.31 -12.05
N PRO A 222 -17.76 0.67 -11.38
CA PRO A 222 -17.81 0.49 -9.93
C PRO A 222 -17.83 1.81 -9.16
N LEU A 223 -18.47 1.80 -7.99
CA LEU A 223 -18.55 2.97 -7.10
C LEU A 223 -17.17 3.53 -6.73
N SER A 224 -16.17 2.67 -6.52
CA SER A 224 -14.81 3.08 -6.17
C SER A 224 -14.15 3.93 -7.27
N TRP A 225 -14.47 3.63 -8.53
CA TRP A 225 -14.01 4.45 -9.66
C TRP A 225 -14.62 5.85 -9.61
N PHE A 226 -15.94 5.96 -9.42
CA PHE A 226 -16.62 7.26 -9.30
C PHE A 226 -16.13 8.08 -8.10
N ARG A 227 -15.90 7.44 -6.95
CA ARG A 227 -15.35 8.10 -5.75
C ARG A 227 -13.93 8.62 -5.98
N SER A 228 -13.07 7.83 -6.64
CA SER A 228 -11.72 8.25 -6.98
C SER A 228 -11.71 9.46 -7.94
N LEU A 229 -12.62 9.49 -8.92
CA LEU A 229 -12.78 10.62 -9.84
C LEU A 229 -13.30 11.88 -9.11
N LEU A 230 -14.29 11.73 -8.24
CA LEU A 230 -14.79 12.84 -7.43
C LEU A 230 -13.69 13.43 -6.54
N THR A 231 -12.95 12.58 -5.83
CA THR A 231 -11.86 13.01 -4.93
C THR A 231 -10.74 13.74 -5.70
N PHE A 232 -10.44 13.29 -6.93
CA PHE A 232 -9.52 13.98 -7.83
C PHE A 232 -10.02 15.39 -8.15
N LEU A 233 -11.28 15.53 -8.58
CA LEU A 233 -11.83 16.83 -8.99
C LEU A 233 -11.99 17.78 -7.81
N GLU A 234 -12.45 17.32 -6.65
CA GLU A 234 -12.53 18.14 -5.44
C GLU A 234 -11.18 18.76 -5.09
N SER A 235 -10.10 17.99 -5.23
CA SER A 235 -8.76 18.40 -4.80
C SER A 235 -7.98 19.16 -5.87
N TYR A 236 -8.16 18.82 -7.15
CA TYR A 236 -7.30 19.26 -8.26
C TYR A 236 -8.06 19.93 -9.43
N HIS A 237 -9.34 20.29 -9.29
CA HIS A 237 -10.10 20.96 -10.38
C HIS A 237 -9.43 22.23 -10.92
N THR A 238 -8.69 22.97 -10.08
CA THR A 238 -8.02 24.23 -10.47
C THR A 238 -6.83 24.02 -11.42
N SER A 239 -6.23 22.82 -11.40
CA SER A 239 -5.05 22.46 -12.19
C SER A 239 -5.38 21.69 -13.48
N VAL A 240 -6.66 21.48 -13.79
CA VAL A 240 -7.09 20.75 -14.99
C VAL A 240 -7.27 21.73 -16.16
N ASP A 241 -6.68 21.40 -17.30
CA ASP A 241 -6.79 22.21 -18.52
C ASP A 241 -8.24 22.24 -19.06
N PRO A 242 -8.64 23.32 -19.76
CA PRO A 242 -9.99 23.42 -20.32
C PRO A 242 -10.30 22.31 -21.35
N GLU A 243 -9.29 21.87 -22.12
CA GLU A 243 -9.43 20.75 -23.08
C GLU A 243 -9.67 19.42 -22.37
N GLN A 244 -8.85 19.12 -21.36
CA GLN A 244 -8.97 17.95 -20.49
C GLN A 244 -10.32 17.92 -19.78
N ARG A 245 -10.77 19.08 -19.31
CA ARG A 245 -12.10 19.25 -18.69
C ARG A 245 -13.22 18.91 -19.68
N ALA A 246 -13.13 19.30 -20.95
CA ALA A 246 -14.12 18.92 -21.96
C ALA A 246 -14.17 17.40 -22.17
N GLN A 247 -13.01 16.72 -22.17
CA GLN A 247 -12.92 15.26 -22.25
C GLN A 247 -13.56 14.59 -21.02
N LEU A 248 -13.31 15.09 -19.81
CA LEU A 248 -13.92 14.56 -18.58
C LEU A 248 -15.44 14.77 -18.56
N ILE A 249 -15.94 15.91 -19.06
CA ILE A 249 -17.38 16.14 -19.21
C ILE A 249 -18.01 15.14 -20.18
N LYS A 250 -17.33 14.84 -21.30
CA LYS A 250 -17.77 13.80 -22.25
C LYS A 250 -17.84 12.43 -21.57
N LEU A 251 -16.81 12.08 -20.79
CA LEU A 251 -16.75 10.84 -20.01
C LEU A 251 -17.93 10.72 -19.01
N CYS A 252 -18.21 11.78 -18.25
CA CYS A 252 -19.32 11.81 -17.28
C CYS A 252 -20.72 11.75 -17.92
N ARG A 253 -20.85 11.98 -19.23
CA ARG A 253 -22.12 11.76 -19.96
C ARG A 253 -22.31 10.29 -20.35
N ARG A 254 -21.21 9.56 -20.52
CA ARG A 254 -21.24 8.13 -20.85
C ARG A 254 -21.40 7.28 -19.60
N HIS A 255 -20.68 7.64 -18.53
CA HIS A 255 -20.72 6.94 -17.24
C HIS A 255 -21.43 7.79 -16.20
N GLU A 256 -22.66 7.43 -15.86
CA GLU A 256 -23.49 8.18 -14.92
C GLU A 256 -23.74 7.39 -13.62
N HIS A 257 -23.52 8.07 -12.48
CA HIS A 257 -23.88 7.61 -11.15
C HIS A 257 -24.90 8.58 -10.53
N PRO A 258 -26.05 8.12 -10.01
CA PRO A 258 -27.14 8.99 -9.57
C PRO A 258 -26.75 10.04 -8.53
N GLN A 259 -25.88 9.69 -7.58
CA GLN A 259 -25.49 10.58 -6.47
C GLN A 259 -24.20 11.36 -6.72
N ILE A 260 -23.25 10.82 -7.50
CA ILE A 260 -21.88 11.37 -7.59
C ILE A 260 -21.72 12.26 -8.83
N THR A 261 -22.28 11.85 -9.96
CA THR A 261 -22.24 12.64 -11.19
C THR A 261 -22.81 14.06 -11.05
N PRO A 262 -23.92 14.32 -10.31
CA PRO A 262 -24.37 15.70 -10.09
C PRO A 262 -23.35 16.56 -9.33
N GLU A 263 -22.67 16.01 -8.32
CA GLU A 263 -21.62 16.70 -7.56
C GLU A 263 -20.43 17.05 -8.48
N ILE A 264 -20.00 16.10 -9.31
CA ILE A 264 -18.95 16.32 -10.31
C ILE A 264 -19.33 17.45 -11.27
N ARG A 265 -20.59 17.49 -11.75
CA ARG A 265 -21.08 18.55 -12.64
C ARG A 265 -21.09 19.92 -11.95
N GLN A 266 -21.40 19.96 -10.65
CA GLN A 266 -21.35 21.18 -9.85
C GLN A 266 -19.91 21.71 -9.69
N ILE A 267 -18.93 20.83 -9.46
CA ILE A 267 -17.51 21.24 -9.36
C ILE A 267 -17.05 21.90 -10.66
N PHE A 268 -17.45 21.34 -11.81
CA PHE A 268 -17.16 21.98 -13.08
C PHE A 268 -17.86 23.34 -13.21
N SER A 269 -19.15 23.48 -12.86
CA SER A 269 -19.85 24.76 -13.04
C SER A 269 -19.28 25.93 -12.22
N VAL A 270 -18.74 25.66 -11.03
CA VAL A 270 -18.14 26.67 -10.14
C VAL A 270 -16.78 27.18 -10.63
N CYS A 271 -16.10 26.42 -11.49
CA CYS A 271 -14.77 26.74 -11.97
C CYS A 271 -14.84 27.84 -13.05
N THR A 272 -14.91 29.09 -12.60
CA THR A 272 -14.78 30.31 -13.39
C THR A 272 -13.31 30.48 -13.82
N PRO A 273 -13.05 30.95 -15.06
CA PRO A 273 -11.68 31.20 -15.50
C PRO A 273 -11.02 32.24 -14.58
N LYS A 274 -9.74 32.04 -14.27
CA LYS A 274 -8.91 32.88 -13.39
C LYS A 274 -9.06 34.37 -13.74
N PHE A 275 -10.01 35.06 -13.12
CA PHE A 275 -10.03 36.51 -13.09
C PHE A 275 -9.25 36.92 -11.84
N VAL A 276 -8.02 37.39 -12.04
CA VAL A 276 -7.26 38.13 -11.03
C VAL A 276 -7.92 39.50 -10.90
N GLY A 277 -9.13 39.52 -10.34
CA GLY A 277 -9.83 40.72 -9.97
C GLY A 277 -9.36 41.13 -8.58
N LEU A 278 -8.68 42.27 -8.50
CA LEU A 278 -8.38 42.99 -7.28
C LEU A 278 -9.56 42.88 -6.30
N SER A 279 -9.34 42.19 -5.18
CA SER A 279 -10.27 42.27 -4.05
C SER A 279 -10.39 43.73 -3.67
N ALA A 280 -11.55 44.32 -3.92
CA ALA A 280 -11.88 45.63 -3.40
C ALA A 280 -11.73 45.57 -1.88
N SER A 281 -10.72 46.25 -1.39
CA SER A 281 -10.49 46.52 0.02
C SER A 281 -11.81 46.94 0.66
N ARG A 282 -12.31 46.14 1.61
CA ARG A 282 -13.39 46.54 2.52
C ARG A 282 -13.03 47.90 3.10
N ALA A 283 -13.72 48.94 2.64
CA ALA A 283 -13.68 50.24 3.26
C ALA A 283 -14.10 50.10 4.73
N LYS A 284 -13.31 50.70 5.63
CA LYS A 284 -13.64 50.85 7.04
C LYS A 284 -15.05 51.45 7.15
N LYS A 285 -15.98 50.70 7.75
CA LYS A 285 -17.25 51.25 8.24
C LYS A 285 -16.92 52.29 9.32
N TYR A 286 -16.97 53.56 8.97
CA TYR A 286 -17.23 54.60 9.97
C TYR A 286 -18.71 54.49 10.34
N TYR A 287 -19.00 54.31 11.63
CA TYR A 287 -20.36 54.42 12.17
C TYR A 287 -20.67 55.91 12.41
N PRO A 288 -21.64 56.53 11.71
CA PRO A 288 -21.93 57.97 11.82
C PRO A 288 -22.87 58.36 12.98
N SER A 289 -23.04 57.54 14.02
CA SER A 289 -24.16 57.72 14.97
C SER A 289 -23.78 57.51 16.43
N TRP A 290 -22.76 58.23 16.93
CA TRP A 290 -22.48 58.34 18.38
C TRP A 290 -22.44 59.81 18.81
N HIS A 291 -23.52 60.53 18.52
CA HIS A 291 -23.83 61.80 19.18
C HIS A 291 -25.26 61.73 19.70
N VAL A 292 -25.40 61.40 20.99
CA VAL A 292 -26.68 61.46 21.72
C VAL A 292 -26.62 62.74 22.56
N PRO A 293 -27.46 63.77 22.30
CA PRO A 293 -27.28 65.10 22.89
C PRO A 293 -27.66 65.24 24.38
N TYR A 294 -28.12 64.16 25.04
CA TYR A 294 -28.80 64.26 26.35
C TYR A 294 -28.35 63.22 27.38
N ILE A 295 -27.12 62.72 27.29
CA ILE A 295 -26.51 62.04 28.42
C ILE A 295 -25.67 63.09 29.16
N LEU A 296 -26.09 63.46 30.37
CA LEU A 296 -25.22 64.15 31.32
C LEU A 296 -24.14 63.14 31.75
N ASP A 297 -23.10 62.99 30.93
CA ASP A 297 -21.88 62.33 31.37
C ASP A 297 -21.15 63.26 32.35
N ASP A 298 -20.64 62.71 33.46
CA ASP A 298 -19.84 63.40 34.49
C ASP A 298 -18.72 64.30 33.93
N TYR A 299 -18.30 64.02 32.69
CA TYR A 299 -17.34 64.80 31.91
C TYR A 299 -17.73 66.28 31.73
N GLN A 300 -19.03 66.58 31.56
CA GLN A 300 -19.50 67.97 31.38
C GLN A 300 -19.55 68.77 32.69
N ASN A 301 -19.76 68.11 33.83
CA ASN A 301 -19.81 68.75 35.14
C ASN A 301 -18.41 69.06 35.69
N VAL A 302 -17.44 68.18 35.43
CA VAL A 302 -16.05 68.36 35.90
C VAL A 302 -15.36 69.47 35.12
N THR A 303 -15.45 69.49 33.79
CA THR A 303 -14.69 70.42 32.93
C THR A 303 -15.23 71.85 32.89
N ARG A 304 -16.51 72.06 33.22
CA ARG A 304 -17.12 73.40 33.26
C ARG A 304 -17.12 74.04 34.65
N SER A 305 -16.76 73.31 35.69
CA SER A 305 -16.63 73.87 37.03
C SER A 305 -15.49 74.91 37.05
N LYS A 306 -15.70 76.04 37.73
CA LYS A 306 -14.68 77.07 37.91
C LYS A 306 -14.38 77.18 39.42
N PRO A 307 -13.14 76.89 39.85
CA PRO A 307 -11.99 76.55 39.01
C PRO A 307 -12.05 75.11 38.45
N ASN A 308 -11.53 74.92 37.24
CA ASN A 308 -11.46 73.63 36.57
C ASN A 308 -10.53 72.68 37.36
N PRO A 309 -10.98 71.49 37.78
CA PRO A 309 -10.22 70.52 38.55
C PRO A 309 -8.86 70.18 37.91
N TYR A 310 -8.80 70.12 36.58
CA TYR A 310 -7.55 69.86 35.86
C TYR A 310 -6.59 71.04 35.93
N GLU A 311 -7.08 72.28 35.91
CA GLU A 311 -6.24 73.48 36.05
C GLU A 311 -5.76 73.66 37.49
N THR A 312 -6.59 73.35 38.49
CA THR A 312 -6.15 73.32 39.89
C THR A 312 -5.09 72.27 40.11
N TRP A 313 -5.28 71.08 39.55
CA TRP A 313 -4.30 70.01 39.69
C TRP A 313 -2.99 70.36 38.99
N ASP A 314 -3.03 70.87 37.75
CA ASP A 314 -1.84 71.33 37.02
C ASP A 314 -1.12 72.48 37.75
N ARG A 315 -1.87 73.36 38.43
CA ARG A 315 -1.30 74.42 39.27
C ARG A 315 -0.65 73.87 40.54
N GLU A 316 -1.27 72.91 41.21
CA GLU A 316 -0.69 72.20 42.37
C GLU A 316 0.57 71.42 41.98
N TRP A 317 0.54 70.76 40.82
CA TRP A 317 1.65 70.06 40.21
C TRP A 317 2.84 70.99 39.94
N LYS A 318 2.60 72.11 39.28
CA LYS A 318 3.64 73.13 39.03
C LYS A 318 4.19 73.73 40.32
N LYS A 319 3.35 73.85 41.36
CA LYS A 319 3.75 74.36 42.68
C LYS A 319 4.56 73.34 43.48
N ALA A 320 4.37 72.04 43.25
CA ALA A 320 5.08 70.97 43.95
C ALA A 320 6.56 70.85 43.56
N GLY A 321 6.99 71.43 42.44
CA GLY A 321 8.41 71.49 42.05
C GLY A 321 9.05 70.13 41.72
N ILE A 322 8.25 69.08 41.52
CA ILE A 322 8.73 67.73 41.23
C ILE A 322 9.31 67.71 39.81
N SER A 323 10.58 67.31 39.68
CA SER A 323 11.23 67.25 38.37
C SER A 323 10.66 66.07 37.56
N ALA A 324 10.43 66.25 36.26
CA ALA A 324 9.88 65.21 35.39
C ALA A 324 10.74 63.92 35.30
N ARG A 325 11.97 63.94 35.84
CA ARG A 325 12.87 62.78 35.93
C ARG A 325 12.53 61.84 37.08
N GLU A 326 11.92 62.32 38.16
CA GLU A 326 11.55 61.52 39.33
C GLU A 326 10.24 60.75 39.12
N LEU A 327 9.45 61.15 38.14
CA LEU A 327 8.22 60.47 37.73
C LEU A 327 8.49 59.62 36.49
N GLN A 328 9.21 58.53 36.67
CA GLN A 328 9.09 57.41 35.74
C GLN A 328 7.61 56.97 35.80
N PRO A 329 6.88 56.88 34.67
CA PRO A 329 5.56 56.28 34.67
C PRO A 329 5.66 54.93 35.37
N PHE A 330 4.88 54.76 36.45
CA PHE A 330 4.90 53.48 37.14
C PHE A 330 4.59 52.37 36.15
N ASP A 331 5.25 51.26 36.40
CA ASP A 331 5.14 50.02 35.68
C ASP A 331 3.72 49.43 35.52
N ILE A 332 2.73 50.09 34.90
CA ILE A 332 1.31 49.65 34.93
C ILE A 332 1.13 48.24 34.35
N SER A 333 1.97 47.86 33.37
CA SER A 333 1.78 46.62 32.63
C SER A 333 2.46 45.40 33.25
N HIS A 334 3.42 45.59 34.16
CA HIS A 334 4.26 44.53 34.76
C HIS A 334 4.93 43.53 33.77
N LEU A 335 4.82 43.77 32.47
CA LEU A 335 5.46 43.02 31.40
C LEU A 335 7.00 43.07 31.53
N PRO A 336 7.68 41.92 31.40
CA PRO A 336 9.12 41.89 31.22
C PRO A 336 9.57 42.84 30.09
N GLY A 337 10.69 43.55 30.30
CA GLY A 337 11.17 44.59 29.38
C GLY A 337 11.27 44.13 27.91
N HIS A 338 11.65 42.88 27.67
CA HIS A 338 11.73 42.32 26.31
C HIS A 338 10.36 42.21 25.59
N LEU A 339 9.26 42.01 26.32
CA LEU A 339 7.91 42.01 25.73
C LEU A 339 7.43 43.43 25.43
N ARG A 340 7.84 44.41 26.24
CA ARG A 340 7.57 45.83 25.96
C ARG A 340 8.31 46.32 24.73
N SER A 341 9.60 45.98 24.62
CA SER A 341 10.39 46.28 23.42
C SER A 341 9.79 45.64 22.17
N ARG A 342 8.99 44.57 22.31
CA ARG A 342 8.28 43.95 21.20
C ARG A 342 7.05 44.74 20.75
N LEU A 343 6.35 45.41 21.68
CA LEU A 343 5.19 46.27 21.43
C LEU A 343 5.60 47.64 20.87
N HIS A 344 6.69 48.20 21.40
CA HIS A 344 7.28 49.46 20.95
C HIS A 344 8.77 49.24 20.62
N PRO A 345 9.07 48.82 19.39
CA PRO A 345 10.44 48.48 19.03
C PRO A 345 11.29 49.75 18.85
N ASN A 346 12.40 49.79 19.60
CA ASN A 346 13.44 50.80 19.47
C ASN A 346 14.57 50.30 18.54
N VAL A 347 15.45 51.18 18.09
CA VAL A 347 16.59 50.82 17.25
C VAL A 347 17.47 49.73 17.89
N GLU A 348 17.65 49.76 19.22
CA GLU A 348 18.40 48.74 19.98
C GLU A 348 17.71 47.36 20.01
N PHE A 349 16.39 47.30 19.84
CA PHE A 349 15.66 46.04 19.81
C PHE A 349 15.99 45.23 18.55
N PHE A 350 16.25 45.90 17.43
CA PHE A 350 16.56 45.26 16.16
C PHE A 350 18.02 44.82 16.03
N GLN A 351 18.89 45.23 16.96
CA GLN A 351 20.28 44.80 16.97
C GLN A 351 20.39 43.36 17.49
N PRO A 352 20.95 42.42 16.70
CA PRO A 352 21.10 41.04 17.14
C PRO A 352 22.10 40.97 18.30
N LYS A 353 21.66 40.42 19.44
CA LYS A 353 22.48 40.21 20.64
C LYS A 353 23.05 38.81 20.69
N TYR A 354 22.32 37.83 20.17
CA TYR A 354 22.68 36.41 20.25
C TYR A 354 22.98 35.82 18.86
N ARG A 355 23.82 34.78 18.82
CA ARG A 355 24.15 34.05 17.57
C ARG A 355 22.92 33.46 16.87
N SER A 356 21.90 33.05 17.62
CA SER A 356 20.64 32.54 17.06
C SER A 356 19.86 33.59 16.26
N GLU A 357 20.01 34.87 16.61
CA GLU A 357 19.35 36.01 15.95
C GLU A 357 20.05 36.39 14.62
N MET A 358 21.26 35.88 14.40
CA MET A 358 21.98 36.01 13.13
C MET A 358 21.46 35.03 12.07
N SER A 359 20.64 34.04 12.45
CA SER A 359 20.05 33.08 11.52
C SER A 359 19.11 33.77 10.52
N LEU A 360 19.16 33.32 9.27
CA LEU A 360 18.30 33.81 8.20
C LEU A 360 16.81 33.64 8.53
N ASP A 361 16.47 32.57 9.25
CA ASP A 361 15.11 32.27 9.70
C ASP A 361 14.60 33.23 10.79
N TYR A 362 15.51 33.73 11.64
CA TYR A 362 15.17 34.79 12.60
C TYR A 362 14.96 36.12 11.87
N LYS A 363 15.87 36.48 10.95
CA LYS A 363 15.76 37.68 10.11
C LYS A 363 14.45 37.71 9.31
N ARG A 364 14.03 36.57 8.73
CA ARG A 364 12.74 36.42 8.04
C ARG A 364 11.55 36.68 8.96
N ARG A 365 11.56 36.12 10.17
CA ARG A 365 10.51 36.35 11.17
C ARG A 365 10.47 37.80 11.65
N LEU A 366 11.63 38.40 11.87
CA LEU A 366 11.77 39.80 12.27
C LEU A 366 11.21 40.73 11.19
N PHE A 367 11.58 40.52 9.93
CA PHE A 367 11.05 41.28 8.81
C PHE A 367 9.56 41.03 8.57
N GLY A 368 9.08 39.79 8.74
CA GLY A 368 7.66 39.46 8.63
C GLY A 368 6.78 40.18 9.68
N ALA A 369 7.32 40.40 10.88
CA ALA A 369 6.60 41.08 11.96
C ALA A 369 6.67 42.61 11.88
N TYR A 370 7.82 43.18 11.51
CA TYR A 370 8.10 44.62 11.60
C TYR A 370 8.34 45.31 10.24
N GLY A 371 8.43 44.55 9.16
CA GLY A 371 8.74 45.07 7.82
C GLY A 371 10.08 45.80 7.77
N LEU A 372 10.10 46.92 7.04
CA LEU A 372 11.29 47.76 6.86
C LEU A 372 11.82 48.38 8.16
N ALA A 373 10.98 48.52 9.19
CA ALA A 373 11.42 49.05 10.49
C ALA A 373 12.47 48.15 11.16
N SER A 374 12.53 46.87 10.78
CA SER A 374 13.53 45.91 11.29
C SER A 374 14.96 46.19 10.85
N GLY A 375 15.18 47.05 9.83
CA GLY A 375 16.50 47.32 9.28
C GLY A 375 17.14 46.12 8.56
N VAL A 376 16.37 45.05 8.30
CA VAL A 376 16.84 43.89 7.55
C VAL A 376 16.62 44.11 6.06
N ASP A 377 17.69 43.97 5.27
CA ASP A 377 17.63 44.08 3.82
C ASP A 377 16.77 42.96 3.22
N PRO A 378 15.69 43.27 2.48
CA PRO A 378 14.81 42.26 1.90
C PRO A 378 15.53 41.27 0.97
N ALA A 379 16.57 41.74 0.26
CA ALA A 379 17.37 40.92 -0.64
C ALA A 379 18.04 39.73 0.08
N THR A 380 18.45 39.91 1.34
CA THR A 380 19.12 38.88 2.14
C THR A 380 18.16 37.82 2.70
N LEU A 381 16.85 38.08 2.63
CA LEU A 381 15.81 37.16 3.14
C LEU A 381 15.47 36.07 2.11
N PHE A 382 15.72 36.34 0.83
CA PHE A 382 15.54 35.35 -0.23
C PHE A 382 16.59 34.24 -0.10
N VAL A 383 16.21 33.06 -0.56
CA VAL A 383 17.09 31.89 -0.57
C VAL A 383 18.28 32.19 -1.50
N GLU A 384 19.50 31.94 -1.04
CA GLU A 384 20.70 32.20 -1.86
C GLU A 384 20.67 31.32 -3.12
N PRO A 385 21.10 31.83 -4.30
CA PRO A 385 21.13 31.05 -5.53
C PRO A 385 21.93 29.73 -5.40
N ARG A 386 22.97 29.72 -4.55
CA ARG A 386 23.77 28.52 -4.25
C ARG A 386 22.96 27.46 -3.53
N THR A 387 22.16 27.85 -2.54
CA THR A 387 21.28 26.92 -1.81
C THR A 387 20.17 26.37 -2.72
N VAL A 388 19.58 27.20 -3.57
CA VAL A 388 18.61 26.73 -4.58
C VAL A 388 19.25 25.72 -5.53
N ALA A 389 20.45 26.02 -6.04
CA ALA A 389 21.18 25.11 -6.93
C ALA A 389 21.54 23.78 -6.24
N PHE A 390 21.92 23.83 -4.96
CA PHE A 390 22.17 22.64 -4.16
C PHE A 390 20.90 21.80 -3.98
N ASP A 391 19.78 22.43 -3.60
CA ASP A 391 18.50 21.74 -3.42
C ASP A 391 18.03 21.12 -4.74
N GLN A 392 18.15 21.84 -5.86
CA GLN A 392 17.86 21.32 -7.20
C GLN A 392 18.76 20.14 -7.56
N ALA A 393 20.06 20.20 -7.25
CA ALA A 393 20.98 19.09 -7.51
C ALA A 393 20.64 17.86 -6.65
N VAL A 394 20.25 18.06 -5.38
CA VAL A 394 19.77 16.97 -4.51
C VAL A 394 18.47 16.39 -5.04
N GLU A 395 17.54 17.21 -5.52
CA GLU A 395 16.29 16.75 -6.13
C GLU A 395 16.57 15.93 -7.39
N GLN A 396 17.40 16.42 -8.31
CA GLN A 396 17.79 15.69 -9.52
C GLN A 396 18.52 14.37 -9.20
N ALA A 397 19.36 14.36 -8.17
CA ALA A 397 20.08 13.14 -7.76
C ALA A 397 19.17 12.12 -7.06
N THR A 398 18.16 12.57 -6.32
CA THR A 398 17.31 11.69 -5.49
C THR A 398 16.00 11.30 -6.15
N THR A 399 15.52 12.07 -7.14
CA THR A 399 14.24 11.84 -7.80
C THR A 399 14.44 11.58 -9.29
N ARG A 400 13.80 10.54 -9.78
CA ARG A 400 13.67 10.29 -11.21
C ARG A 400 12.42 10.99 -11.72
N PRO A 401 12.46 11.63 -12.90
CA PRO A 401 11.25 12.19 -13.49
C PRO A 401 10.25 11.07 -13.78
N ILE A 402 8.97 11.39 -13.64
CA ILE A 402 7.89 10.41 -13.74
C ILE A 402 7.92 9.73 -15.11
N ASP A 403 8.06 10.50 -16.19
CA ASP A 403 8.00 9.97 -17.55
C ASP A 403 9.10 8.94 -17.85
N GLU A 404 10.31 9.13 -17.33
CA GLU A 404 11.40 8.15 -17.49
C GLU A 404 11.07 6.82 -16.81
N VAL A 405 10.55 6.87 -15.58
CA VAL A 405 10.16 5.67 -14.82
C VAL A 405 9.08 4.87 -15.57
N LEU A 406 8.12 5.59 -16.16
CA LEU A 406 7.04 5.00 -16.95
C LEU A 406 7.56 4.41 -18.26
N ASP A 407 8.48 5.09 -18.94
CA ASP A 407 9.10 4.58 -20.16
C ASP A 407 9.95 3.33 -19.90
N GLU A 408 10.72 3.31 -18.81
CA GLU A 408 11.44 2.11 -18.35
C GLU A 408 10.48 0.94 -18.14
N ARG A 409 9.39 1.17 -17.41
CA ARG A 409 8.37 0.15 -17.18
C ARG A 409 7.76 -0.38 -18.48
N ARG A 410 7.39 0.50 -19.41
CA ARG A 410 6.87 0.10 -20.74
C ARG A 410 7.88 -0.75 -21.51
N ARG A 411 9.17 -0.38 -21.49
CA ARG A 411 10.24 -1.16 -22.15
C ARG A 411 10.40 -2.54 -21.51
N ASP A 412 10.35 -2.62 -20.19
CA ASP A 412 10.45 -3.89 -19.46
C ASP A 412 9.26 -4.82 -19.75
N GLU A 413 8.05 -4.27 -19.79
CA GLU A 413 6.83 -5.03 -20.13
C GLU A 413 6.87 -5.53 -21.57
N GLN A 414 7.30 -4.68 -22.52
CA GLN A 414 7.51 -5.08 -23.91
C GLN A 414 8.56 -6.19 -24.02
N ALA A 415 9.72 -6.04 -23.38
CA ALA A 415 10.78 -7.05 -23.39
C ALA A 415 10.30 -8.39 -22.82
N ARG A 416 9.51 -8.37 -21.73
CA ARG A 416 8.88 -9.57 -21.16
C ARG A 416 7.90 -10.21 -22.13
N SER A 417 7.05 -9.42 -22.79
CA SER A 417 6.07 -9.90 -23.77
C SER A 417 6.76 -10.53 -25.00
N GLU A 418 7.84 -9.92 -25.48
CA GLU A 418 8.61 -10.49 -26.59
C GLU A 418 9.31 -11.79 -26.19
N ALA A 419 9.83 -11.85 -24.96
CA ALA A 419 10.46 -13.06 -24.44
C ALA A 419 9.45 -14.21 -24.32
N THR A 420 8.24 -13.94 -23.83
CA THR A 420 7.17 -14.95 -23.75
C THR A 420 6.72 -15.39 -25.13
N GLU A 421 6.57 -14.48 -26.10
CA GLU A 421 6.25 -14.84 -27.48
C GLU A 421 7.32 -15.72 -28.13
N LYS A 422 8.60 -15.37 -27.95
CA LYS A 422 9.74 -16.16 -28.44
C LYS A 422 9.69 -17.57 -27.83
N LEU A 423 9.47 -17.67 -26.52
CA LEU A 423 9.31 -18.94 -25.83
C LEU A 423 8.13 -19.74 -26.38
N MET A 424 6.95 -19.13 -26.55
CA MET A 424 5.76 -19.79 -27.08
C MET A 424 5.96 -20.29 -28.52
N LYS A 425 6.67 -19.52 -29.35
CA LYS A 425 7.08 -19.95 -30.70
C LYS A 425 7.97 -21.19 -30.63
N THR A 426 8.99 -21.20 -29.76
CA THR A 426 9.86 -22.38 -29.58
C THR A 426 9.09 -23.60 -29.09
N ILE A 427 8.22 -23.45 -28.08
CA ILE A 427 7.36 -24.53 -27.57
C ILE A 427 6.49 -25.08 -28.68
N LYS A 428 5.86 -24.22 -29.49
CA LYS A 428 5.03 -24.66 -30.63
C LYS A 428 5.84 -25.46 -31.66
N THR A 429 7.06 -25.03 -31.99
CA THR A 429 7.93 -25.79 -32.90
C THR A 429 8.35 -27.13 -32.32
N ASN A 430 8.55 -27.21 -31.00
CA ASN A 430 8.89 -28.46 -30.32
C ASN A 430 7.68 -29.40 -30.28
N LEU A 431 6.49 -28.87 -29.96
CA LEU A 431 5.22 -29.62 -29.97
C LEU A 431 4.91 -30.20 -31.35
N ALA A 432 5.18 -29.46 -32.43
CA ALA A 432 5.00 -29.96 -33.79
C ALA A 432 5.92 -31.17 -34.11
N LYS A 433 7.11 -31.25 -33.49
CA LYS A 433 8.06 -32.36 -33.64
C LYS A 433 7.75 -33.55 -32.73
N MET A 434 6.93 -33.37 -31.69
CA MET A 434 6.59 -34.43 -30.73
C MET A 434 6.02 -35.72 -31.35
N PRO A 435 5.06 -35.69 -32.29
CA PRO A 435 4.50 -36.94 -32.84
C PRO A 435 5.55 -37.77 -33.58
N GLU A 436 6.44 -37.14 -34.34
CA GLU A 436 7.56 -37.83 -35.01
C GLU A 436 8.55 -38.43 -34.00
N LEU A 437 8.80 -37.74 -32.89
CA LEU A 437 9.67 -38.24 -31.83
C LEU A 437 9.03 -39.41 -31.07
N LEU A 438 7.72 -39.34 -30.80
CA LEU A 438 6.96 -40.42 -30.15
C LEU A 438 6.96 -41.69 -31.01
N THR A 439 6.66 -41.57 -32.30
CA THR A 439 6.70 -42.73 -33.23
C THR A 439 8.10 -43.34 -33.32
N LYS A 440 9.15 -42.52 -33.38
CA LYS A 440 10.55 -43.01 -33.32
C LYS A 440 10.86 -43.71 -32.00
N PHE A 441 10.41 -43.17 -30.88
CA PHE A 441 10.60 -43.75 -29.56
C PHE A 441 9.86 -45.09 -29.40
N GLU A 442 8.60 -45.15 -29.83
CA GLU A 442 7.79 -46.37 -29.82
C GLU A 442 8.41 -47.45 -30.71
N ALA A 443 8.86 -47.10 -31.92
CA ALA A 443 9.55 -48.02 -32.82
C ALA A 443 10.87 -48.53 -32.23
N GLN A 444 11.63 -47.67 -31.54
CA GLN A 444 12.85 -48.09 -30.82
C GLN A 444 12.52 -49.03 -29.67
N ARG A 445 11.47 -48.74 -28.90
CA ARG A 445 11.01 -49.59 -27.79
C ARG A 445 10.52 -50.95 -28.28
N GLN A 446 9.75 -50.99 -29.37
CA GLN A 446 9.34 -52.25 -30.01
C GLN A 446 10.54 -53.06 -30.49
N LYS A 447 11.51 -52.42 -31.17
CA LYS A 447 12.77 -53.09 -31.56
C LYS A 447 13.54 -53.64 -30.37
N GLN A 448 13.56 -52.95 -29.23
CA GLN A 448 14.18 -53.45 -28.01
C GLN A 448 13.46 -54.68 -27.48
N LEU A 449 12.13 -54.64 -27.37
CA LEU A 449 11.31 -55.78 -26.94
C LEU A 449 11.46 -56.99 -27.88
N GLU A 450 11.47 -56.77 -29.20
CA GLU A 450 11.71 -57.81 -30.19
C GLU A 450 13.10 -58.41 -30.07
N GLN A 451 14.14 -57.58 -29.85
CA GLN A 451 15.50 -58.06 -29.61
C GLN A 451 15.61 -58.86 -28.31
N GLU A 452 14.93 -58.45 -27.25
CA GLU A 452 14.87 -59.16 -25.97
C GLU A 452 14.14 -60.50 -26.12
N ALA A 453 12.95 -60.50 -26.74
CA ALA A 453 12.20 -61.72 -27.03
C ALA A 453 12.99 -62.69 -27.91
N ALA A 454 13.67 -62.19 -28.95
CA ALA A 454 14.53 -63.01 -29.80
C ALA A 454 15.74 -63.58 -29.04
N LYS A 455 16.33 -62.83 -28.10
CA LYS A 455 17.39 -63.33 -27.21
C LYS A 455 16.84 -64.39 -26.26
N GLU A 456 15.64 -64.22 -25.70
CA GLU A 456 15.01 -65.22 -24.85
C GLU A 456 14.67 -66.50 -25.60
N LEU A 457 14.09 -66.41 -26.80
CA LEU A 457 13.81 -67.56 -27.65
C LEU A 457 15.10 -68.32 -28.00
N LYS A 458 16.18 -67.60 -28.36
CA LYS A 458 17.49 -68.22 -28.58
C LYS A 458 18.04 -68.90 -27.33
N LYS A 459 17.92 -68.26 -26.17
CA LYS A 459 18.33 -68.87 -24.89
C LYS A 459 17.52 -70.14 -24.62
N LYS A 460 16.20 -70.10 -24.78
CA LYS A 460 15.31 -71.28 -24.60
C LYS A 460 15.67 -72.40 -25.56
N ALA A 461 15.88 -72.10 -26.84
CA ALA A 461 16.29 -73.09 -27.84
C ALA A 461 17.65 -73.75 -27.50
N ILE A 462 18.64 -72.95 -27.07
CA ILE A 462 19.94 -73.50 -26.63
C ILE A 462 19.77 -74.37 -25.37
N MET A 463 18.87 -73.99 -24.44
CA MET A 463 18.59 -74.78 -23.24
C MET A 463 17.84 -76.09 -23.55
N GLU A 464 16.92 -76.08 -24.53
CA GLU A 464 16.24 -77.27 -25.03
C GLU A 464 17.20 -78.21 -25.76
N GLU A 465 18.07 -77.71 -26.62
CA GLU A 465 19.08 -78.53 -27.29
C GLU A 465 20.13 -79.09 -26.30
N ALA A 466 20.50 -78.31 -25.28
CA ALA A 466 21.32 -78.81 -24.19
C ALA A 466 20.61 -79.93 -23.41
N ARG A 467 19.30 -79.80 -23.17
CA ARG A 467 18.49 -80.85 -22.55
C ARG A 467 18.43 -82.10 -23.42
N ASP A 468 18.24 -81.98 -24.72
CA ASP A 468 18.18 -83.11 -25.65
C ASP A 468 19.53 -83.86 -25.72
N ARG A 469 20.66 -83.13 -25.62
CA ARG A 469 21.99 -83.73 -25.67
C ARG A 469 22.46 -84.33 -24.35
N PHE A 470 22.09 -83.75 -23.21
CA PHE A 470 22.57 -84.18 -21.89
C PHE A 470 21.52 -84.91 -21.02
N GLY A 471 20.24 -84.86 -21.39
CA GLY A 471 19.14 -85.56 -20.70
C GLY A 471 18.54 -84.86 -19.47
N TYR A 472 19.08 -83.71 -19.07
CA TYR A 472 18.62 -82.91 -17.91
C TYR A 472 18.89 -81.41 -18.13
N TYR A 473 18.31 -80.53 -17.30
CA TYR A 473 18.52 -79.08 -17.38
C TYR A 473 19.92 -78.69 -16.86
N VAL A 474 20.75 -78.14 -17.74
CA VAL A 474 22.14 -77.75 -17.45
C VAL A 474 22.22 -76.26 -17.13
N SER A 475 22.99 -75.89 -16.10
CA SER A 475 23.22 -74.47 -15.75
C SER A 475 24.06 -73.74 -16.81
N PRO A 476 23.74 -72.49 -17.18
CA PRO A 476 24.50 -71.72 -18.17
C PRO A 476 25.98 -71.47 -17.85
N GLN A 477 26.40 -71.65 -16.59
CA GLN A 477 27.78 -71.43 -16.16
C GLN A 477 28.68 -72.68 -16.28
N ASP A 478 28.09 -73.85 -16.51
CA ASP A 478 28.80 -75.12 -16.58
C ASP A 478 29.76 -75.15 -17.81
N PRO A 479 31.03 -75.61 -17.65
CA PRO A 479 31.96 -75.75 -18.76
C PRO A 479 31.44 -76.62 -19.93
N LYS A 480 30.55 -77.61 -19.67
CA LYS A 480 29.94 -78.44 -20.73
C LYS A 480 28.99 -77.63 -21.61
N PHE A 481 28.20 -76.75 -21.00
CA PHE A 481 27.27 -75.87 -21.69
C PHE A 481 28.01 -74.82 -22.54
N LYS A 482 29.13 -74.30 -22.06
CA LYS A 482 30.00 -73.38 -22.83
C LYS A 482 30.52 -74.02 -24.12
N LYS A 483 31.06 -75.25 -24.03
CA LYS A 483 31.50 -76.01 -25.22
C LYS A 483 30.38 -76.25 -26.22
N LEU A 484 29.18 -76.61 -25.74
CA LEU A 484 28.00 -76.80 -26.59
C LEU A 484 27.59 -75.50 -27.31
N ARG A 485 27.63 -74.37 -26.61
CA ARG A 485 27.35 -73.06 -27.18
C ARG A 485 28.38 -72.69 -28.27
N ASP A 486 29.67 -72.92 -28.02
CA ASP A 486 30.74 -72.65 -28.99
C ASP A 486 30.60 -73.54 -30.24
N GLU A 487 30.24 -74.82 -30.08
CA GLU A 487 29.94 -75.73 -31.19
C GLU A 487 28.73 -75.27 -32.02
N LEU A 488 27.69 -74.77 -31.37
CA LEU A 488 26.50 -74.22 -32.03
C LEU A 488 26.82 -72.96 -32.84
N GLU A 489 27.63 -72.07 -32.28
CA GLU A 489 28.10 -70.88 -32.97
C GLU A 489 28.94 -71.23 -34.22
N GLU A 490 29.82 -72.23 -34.15
CA GLU A 490 30.58 -72.69 -35.31
C GLU A 490 29.69 -73.32 -36.39
N ARG A 491 28.69 -74.12 -35.99
CA ARG A 491 27.67 -74.66 -36.91
C ARG A 491 26.88 -73.55 -37.60
N GLU A 492 26.47 -72.51 -36.87
CA GLU A 492 25.81 -71.35 -37.46
C GLU A 492 26.73 -70.57 -38.42
N LYS A 493 28.00 -70.38 -38.07
CA LYS A 493 28.99 -69.70 -38.93
C LYS A 493 29.18 -70.44 -40.25
N LEU A 494 29.28 -71.77 -40.23
CA LEU A 494 29.38 -72.59 -41.43
C LEU A 494 28.11 -72.49 -42.28
N LYS A 495 26.92 -72.62 -41.68
CA LYS A 495 25.63 -72.45 -42.38
C LYS A 495 25.48 -71.05 -43.02
N ARG A 496 25.92 -69.98 -42.34
CA ARG A 496 25.91 -68.61 -42.90
C ARG A 496 26.88 -68.47 -44.07
N LYS A 497 28.07 -69.08 -43.99
CA LYS A 497 29.03 -69.11 -45.11
C LYS A 497 28.48 -69.86 -46.31
N GLU A 498 27.80 -70.98 -46.10
CA GLU A 498 27.13 -71.73 -47.17
C GLU A 498 25.97 -70.97 -47.79
N LYS A 499 25.14 -70.31 -46.97
CA LYS A 499 24.03 -69.49 -47.47
C LYS A 499 24.52 -68.31 -48.30
N ARG A 500 25.58 -67.63 -47.85
CA ARG A 500 26.26 -66.57 -48.62
C ARG A 500 26.84 -67.08 -49.94
N LYS A 501 27.43 -68.29 -49.95
CA LYS A 501 27.90 -68.92 -51.19
C LYS A 501 26.75 -69.22 -52.16
N LYS A 502 25.60 -69.69 -51.65
CA LYS A 502 24.39 -69.95 -52.45
C LYS A 502 23.76 -68.67 -53.01
N GLU A 503 23.67 -67.61 -52.21
CA GLU A 503 23.18 -66.29 -52.63
C GLU A 503 24.12 -65.64 -53.68
N ALA A 504 25.43 -65.83 -53.54
CA ALA A 504 26.42 -65.37 -54.52
C ALA A 504 26.46 -66.18 -55.83
N THR A 505 25.87 -67.36 -55.86
CA THR A 505 25.69 -68.17 -57.09
C THR A 505 24.34 -67.95 -57.78
N GLN A 506 23.42 -67.21 -57.16
CA GLN A 506 22.08 -66.91 -57.70
C GLN A 506 21.93 -65.47 -58.22
N ASN A 507 22.87 -64.58 -57.91
CA ASN A 507 23.11 -63.31 -58.62
C ASN A 507 24.24 -63.50 -59.62
#